data_AF-A0A1M6N6K6-F1
#
_entry.id   AF-A0A1M6N6K6-F1
#
_cell.length_a   1.000
_cell.length_b   1.000
_cell.length_c   1.000
_cell.angle_alpha   90.00
_cell.angle_beta   90.00
_cell.angle_gamma   90.00
#
_symmetry.space_group_name_H-M   'P 1'
#
loop_
_entity.id
_entity.type
_entity.pdbx_description
1 polymer ?
#
loop_
_entity_poly.entity_id
_entity_poly.type
_entity_poly.pdbx_seq_one_letter_code
_entity_poly.pdbx_strand_id
1 'polypeptide(L)'
;MADSKPSKNRKAADTLTPTKRESEPVDMAMVDKAVTHINEIANKTMYKGSIEIGEYVLDKFYGGDVEQASSRNPHKPASYQALCKREDLVVAPAWLSVAVRVAAQERWFAGNNIDISGLSYTHKAELAKIDNGAKKKSLVKKVLDKGLSSRQLADEIKKITAKTGAKALSAPQVKAKLERTTRLLSDDRLLDFLSDTTKLKSLRDETRTALKSEAEQLVESMEEVIGRYKELIQVLEKKEVK
;
A
#
# COMPACT_ATOMS: atom_id res chain seq x y z
N MET A 1 -24.08 15.45 -74.99
CA MET A 1 -24.46 16.87 -74.84
C MET A 1 -25.37 16.97 -73.64
N ALA A 2 -25.02 17.87 -72.72
CA ALA A 2 -25.76 18.30 -71.54
C ALA A 2 -26.04 17.24 -70.45
N ASP A 3 -26.04 17.55 -69.17
CA ASP A 3 -25.35 18.54 -68.35
C ASP A 3 -25.73 18.20 -66.89
N SER A 4 -24.89 18.60 -65.96
CA SER A 4 -25.29 19.04 -64.60
C SER A 4 -25.85 18.04 -63.55
N LYS A 5 -24.89 17.64 -62.71
CA LYS A 5 -24.78 17.91 -61.25
C LYS A 5 -25.47 16.99 -60.22
N PRO A 6 -24.78 16.75 -59.07
CA PRO A 6 -25.21 15.84 -58.01
C PRO A 6 -26.12 16.54 -56.98
N SER A 7 -27.18 15.86 -56.55
CA SER A 7 -28.03 16.30 -55.44
C SER A 7 -27.33 16.06 -54.10
N LYS A 8 -26.80 17.14 -53.52
CA LYS A 8 -26.51 17.26 -52.09
C LYS A 8 -27.83 17.39 -51.34
N ASN A 9 -28.19 16.42 -50.51
CA ASN A 9 -29.08 16.67 -49.40
C ASN A 9 -28.64 15.91 -48.14
N ARG A 10 -27.59 16.44 -47.49
CA ARG A 10 -27.30 16.22 -46.07
C ARG A 10 -27.91 17.40 -45.30
N LYS A 11 -29.07 17.19 -44.69
CA LYS A 11 -29.64 17.93 -43.54
C LYS A 11 -30.54 16.91 -42.83
N ALA A 12 -30.53 16.73 -41.52
CA ALA A 12 -30.01 17.53 -40.43
C ALA A 12 -29.33 16.61 -39.40
N ALA A 13 -28.20 17.06 -38.87
CA ALA A 13 -27.66 16.52 -37.64
C ALA A 13 -28.61 16.97 -36.52
N ASP A 14 -29.24 15.99 -35.89
CA ASP A 14 -30.07 16.15 -34.71
C ASP A 14 -29.18 16.63 -33.56
N THR A 15 -29.19 17.94 -33.31
CA THR A 15 -28.59 18.56 -32.14
C THR A 15 -29.36 18.10 -30.91
N LEU A 16 -28.95 16.97 -30.33
CA LEU A 16 -29.29 16.58 -28.97
C LEU A 16 -28.70 17.63 -28.01
N THR A 17 -29.50 18.65 -27.69
CA THR A 17 -29.27 19.51 -26.54
C THR A 17 -29.30 18.66 -25.27
N PRO A 18 -28.31 18.79 -24.36
CA PRO A 18 -28.33 18.06 -23.11
C PRO A 18 -29.45 18.65 -22.24
N THR A 19 -30.55 17.91 -22.12
CA THR A 19 -31.62 18.22 -21.19
C THR A 19 -31.05 18.12 -19.78
N LYS A 20 -30.86 19.27 -19.12
CA LYS A 20 -30.47 19.38 -17.73
C LYS A 20 -31.56 18.70 -16.88
N ARG A 21 -31.36 17.43 -16.52
CA ARG A 21 -32.22 16.73 -15.57
C ARG A 21 -32.08 17.42 -14.22
N GLU A 22 -33.17 18.00 -13.74
CA GLU A 22 -33.28 18.44 -12.36
C GLU A 22 -33.02 17.21 -11.47
N SER A 23 -32.00 17.28 -10.63
CA SER A 23 -31.61 16.16 -9.77
C SER A 23 -32.64 16.01 -8.67
N GLU A 24 -33.34 14.88 -8.65
CA GLU A 24 -34.18 14.50 -7.52
C GLU A 24 -33.37 14.54 -6.22
N PRO A 25 -33.97 14.96 -5.09
CA PRO A 25 -33.27 14.99 -3.81
C PRO A 25 -32.81 13.57 -3.45
N VAL A 26 -31.51 13.43 -3.18
CA VAL A 26 -30.91 12.14 -2.83
C VAL A 26 -31.45 11.67 -1.49
N ASP A 27 -32.16 10.54 -1.48
CA ASP A 27 -32.57 9.87 -0.25
C ASP A 27 -31.35 9.20 0.42
N MET A 28 -30.69 9.97 1.29
CA MET A 28 -29.54 9.51 2.04
C MET A 28 -29.84 8.30 2.93
N ALA A 29 -31.08 8.13 3.41
CA ALA A 29 -31.44 6.99 4.25
C ALA A 29 -31.50 5.69 3.43
N MET A 30 -31.94 5.75 2.17
CA MET A 30 -31.86 4.63 1.24
C MET A 30 -30.41 4.28 0.90
N VAL A 31 -29.55 5.29 0.68
CA VAL A 31 -28.12 5.10 0.42
C VAL A 31 -27.45 4.41 1.61
N ASP A 32 -27.68 4.86 2.84
CA ASP A 32 -27.08 4.27 4.05
C ASP A 32 -27.49 2.81 4.26
N LYS A 33 -28.77 2.48 3.99
CA LYS A 33 -29.27 1.09 4.04
C LYS A 33 -28.60 0.22 2.97
N ALA A 34 -28.48 0.73 1.74
CA ALA A 34 -27.81 0.01 0.65
C ALA A 34 -26.33 -0.23 0.96
N VAL A 35 -25.62 0.78 1.47
CA VAL A 35 -24.22 0.66 1.90
C VAL A 35 -24.09 -0.39 3.01
N THR A 36 -24.96 -0.37 4.01
CA THR A 36 -24.97 -1.37 5.08
C THR A 36 -25.16 -2.78 4.53
N HIS A 37 -26.14 -2.98 3.66
CA HIS A 37 -26.45 -4.30 3.09
C HIS A 37 -25.33 -4.83 2.18
N ILE A 38 -24.76 -3.97 1.31
CA ILE A 38 -23.62 -4.33 0.46
C ILE A 38 -22.42 -4.72 1.33
N ASN A 39 -22.14 -3.94 2.38
CA ASN A 39 -21.04 -4.23 3.30
C ASN A 39 -21.25 -5.57 4.02
N GLU A 40 -22.47 -5.92 4.41
CA GLU A 40 -22.78 -7.23 5.00
C GLU A 40 -22.50 -8.39 4.05
N ILE A 41 -22.95 -8.29 2.79
CA ILE A 41 -22.73 -9.34 1.78
C ILE A 41 -21.24 -9.45 1.42
N ALA A 42 -20.59 -8.32 1.16
CA ALA A 42 -19.17 -8.27 0.82
C ALA A 42 -18.33 -8.83 1.97
N ASN A 43 -18.64 -8.47 3.22
CA ASN A 43 -18.04 -9.10 4.38
C ASN A 43 -18.31 -10.60 4.34
N LYS A 44 -19.55 -11.10 4.35
CA LYS A 44 -19.81 -12.55 4.40
C LYS A 44 -19.06 -13.36 3.34
N THR A 45 -19.06 -12.93 2.09
CA THR A 45 -18.48 -13.71 0.98
C THR A 45 -16.96 -13.59 0.91
N MET A 46 -16.42 -12.37 0.93
CA MET A 46 -14.97 -12.18 0.82
C MET A 46 -14.24 -12.52 2.12
N TYR A 47 -14.85 -12.23 3.27
CA TYR A 47 -14.29 -12.58 4.57
C TYR A 47 -14.14 -14.08 4.72
N LYS A 48 -15.25 -14.83 4.55
CA LYS A 48 -15.25 -16.27 4.76
C LYS A 48 -14.26 -16.96 3.82
N GLY A 49 -14.25 -16.59 2.53
CA GLY A 49 -13.25 -17.11 1.59
C GLY A 49 -11.81 -16.76 1.98
N SER A 50 -11.56 -15.54 2.45
CA SER A 50 -10.22 -15.13 2.91
C SER A 50 -9.76 -15.95 4.13
N ILE A 51 -10.63 -16.16 5.10
CA ILE A 51 -10.33 -16.95 6.29
C ILE A 51 -10.09 -18.41 5.92
N GLU A 52 -10.96 -19.03 5.11
CA GLU A 52 -10.79 -20.43 4.70
C GLU A 52 -9.48 -20.67 3.93
N ILE A 53 -9.14 -19.78 2.99
CA ILE A 53 -7.86 -19.84 2.28
C ILE A 53 -6.68 -19.64 3.24
N GLY A 54 -6.80 -18.67 4.15
CA GLY A 54 -5.77 -18.39 5.16
C GLY A 54 -5.54 -19.58 6.09
N GLU A 55 -6.60 -20.21 6.58
CA GLU A 55 -6.59 -21.41 7.43
C GLU A 55 -5.97 -22.61 6.71
N TYR A 56 -6.35 -22.86 5.45
CA TYR A 56 -5.75 -23.91 4.64
C TYR A 56 -4.23 -23.73 4.53
N VAL A 57 -3.78 -22.51 4.24
CA VAL A 57 -2.35 -22.25 4.10
C VAL A 57 -1.63 -22.30 5.46
N LEU A 58 -2.25 -21.79 6.52
CA LEU A 58 -1.75 -21.89 7.89
C LEU A 58 -1.50 -23.35 8.29
N ASP A 59 -2.45 -24.24 8.04
CA ASP A 59 -2.30 -25.66 8.38
C ASP A 59 -1.29 -26.38 7.52
N LYS A 60 -1.33 -26.17 6.20
CA LYS A 60 -0.50 -26.92 5.25
C LYS A 60 0.94 -26.46 5.18
N PHE A 61 1.20 -25.17 5.35
CA PHE A 61 2.55 -24.61 5.16
C PHE A 61 3.21 -24.15 6.45
N TYR A 62 2.43 -23.91 7.50
CA TYR A 62 2.94 -23.48 8.81
C TYR A 62 2.60 -24.50 9.92
N GLY A 63 1.98 -25.64 9.59
CA GLY A 63 1.67 -26.68 10.57
C GLY A 63 0.71 -26.22 11.68
N GLY A 64 -0.09 -25.18 11.41
CA GLY A 64 -0.95 -24.55 12.42
C GLY A 64 -0.21 -23.62 13.38
N ASP A 65 1.08 -23.35 13.18
CA ASP A 65 1.87 -22.46 14.01
C ASP A 65 1.46 -20.99 13.81
N VAL A 66 0.65 -20.51 14.74
CA VAL A 66 0.13 -19.15 14.80
C VAL A 66 1.25 -18.11 14.92
N GLU A 67 2.31 -18.40 15.67
CA GLU A 67 3.41 -17.46 15.89
C GLU A 67 4.25 -17.31 14.62
N GLN A 68 4.60 -18.42 13.99
CA GLN A 68 5.38 -18.42 12.75
C GLN A 68 4.61 -17.75 11.59
N ALA A 69 3.31 -18.01 11.49
CA ALA A 69 2.44 -17.43 10.47
C ALA A 69 2.25 -15.92 10.66
N SER A 70 2.02 -15.47 11.90
CA SER A 70 1.85 -14.05 12.24
C SER A 70 3.15 -13.25 12.26
N SER A 71 4.31 -13.92 12.34
CA SER A 71 5.63 -13.28 12.36
C SER A 71 5.91 -12.43 11.13
N ARG A 72 6.63 -11.32 11.34
CA ARG A 72 7.17 -10.44 10.28
C ARG A 72 8.50 -10.93 9.72
N ASN A 73 8.98 -12.10 10.13
CA ASN A 73 10.21 -12.69 9.63
C ASN A 73 10.15 -12.84 8.09
N PRO A 74 11.10 -12.28 7.33
CA PRO A 74 11.16 -12.46 5.88
C PRO A 74 11.39 -13.91 5.46
N HIS A 75 11.99 -14.74 6.32
CA HIS A 75 12.26 -16.15 6.05
C HIS A 75 11.02 -17.01 6.35
N LYS A 76 10.09 -17.03 5.40
CA LYS A 76 8.92 -17.91 5.41
C LYS A 76 9.29 -19.32 4.93
N PRO A 77 8.50 -20.37 5.26
CA PRO A 77 8.75 -21.74 4.82
C PRO A 77 8.97 -21.81 3.30
N ALA A 78 9.99 -22.56 2.86
CA ALA A 78 10.37 -22.64 1.45
C ALA A 78 9.19 -23.05 0.55
N SER A 79 8.37 -24.00 1.01
CA SER A 79 7.16 -24.44 0.31
C SER A 79 6.11 -23.33 0.13
N TYR A 80 5.96 -22.43 1.12
CA TYR A 80 5.07 -21.27 1.00
C TYR A 80 5.61 -20.25 0.00
N GLN A 81 6.93 -20.05 -0.04
CA GLN A 81 7.56 -19.20 -1.04
C GLN A 81 7.38 -19.77 -2.47
N ALA A 82 7.47 -21.10 -2.62
CA ALA A 82 7.21 -21.77 -3.89
C ALA A 82 5.76 -21.59 -4.35
N LEU A 83 4.78 -21.72 -3.43
CA LEU A 83 3.37 -21.43 -3.71
C LEU A 83 3.18 -20.00 -4.23
N CYS A 84 3.79 -19.02 -3.57
CA CYS A 84 3.70 -17.60 -3.95
C CYS A 84 4.32 -17.27 -5.33
N LYS A 85 5.11 -18.18 -5.92
CA LYS A 85 5.73 -17.99 -7.24
C LYS A 85 4.95 -18.63 -8.39
N ARG A 86 3.87 -19.36 -8.08
CA ARG A 86 3.04 -20.01 -9.10
C ARG A 86 2.24 -18.97 -9.87
N GLU A 87 2.37 -18.97 -11.19
CA GLU A 87 1.68 -18.04 -12.08
C GLU A 87 0.19 -18.34 -12.22
N ASP A 88 -0.22 -19.60 -11.99
CA ASP A 88 -1.60 -20.04 -12.03
C ASP A 88 -2.37 -19.82 -10.71
N LEU A 89 -1.71 -19.20 -9.72
CA LEU A 89 -2.37 -18.81 -8.47
C LEU A 89 -3.28 -17.60 -8.74
N VAL A 90 -4.58 -17.80 -8.58
CA VAL A 90 -5.61 -16.76 -8.83
C VAL A 90 -5.45 -15.55 -7.91
N VAL A 91 -4.90 -15.74 -6.71
CA VAL A 91 -4.75 -14.70 -5.69
C VAL A 91 -3.33 -14.16 -5.64
N ALA A 92 -3.19 -12.85 -5.45
CA ALA A 92 -1.89 -12.23 -5.31
C ALA A 92 -1.16 -12.72 -4.04
N PRO A 93 0.17 -12.95 -4.07
CA PRO A 93 0.95 -13.37 -2.90
C PRO A 93 0.84 -12.43 -1.70
N ALA A 94 0.74 -11.12 -1.95
CA ALA A 94 0.56 -10.12 -0.90
C ALA A 94 -0.78 -10.28 -0.18
N TRP A 95 -1.85 -10.53 -0.93
CA TRP A 95 -3.18 -10.79 -0.37
C TRP A 95 -3.19 -12.10 0.42
N LEU A 96 -2.57 -13.16 -0.11
CA LEU A 96 -2.48 -14.46 0.55
C LEU A 96 -1.74 -14.36 1.89
N SER A 97 -0.65 -13.60 1.93
CA SER A 97 0.11 -13.32 3.16
C SER A 97 -0.74 -12.63 4.23
N VAL A 98 -1.61 -11.70 3.83
CA VAL A 98 -2.56 -11.05 4.76
C VAL A 98 -3.60 -12.05 5.25
N ALA A 99 -4.21 -12.83 4.34
CA ALA A 99 -5.22 -13.83 4.67
C ALA A 99 -4.71 -14.85 5.71
N VAL A 100 -3.50 -15.37 5.51
CA VAL A 100 -2.83 -16.29 6.46
C VAL A 100 -2.63 -15.66 7.83
N ARG A 101 -2.18 -14.41 7.89
CA ARG A 101 -1.98 -13.70 9.15
C ARG A 101 -3.30 -13.41 9.86
N VAL A 102 -4.36 -13.11 9.12
CA VAL A 102 -5.68 -12.92 9.69
C VAL A 102 -6.21 -14.25 10.26
N ALA A 103 -6.08 -15.36 9.55
CA ALA A 103 -6.45 -16.69 10.06
C ALA A 103 -5.67 -17.05 11.33
N ALA A 104 -4.34 -16.90 11.32
CA ALA A 104 -3.52 -17.11 12.52
C ALA A 104 -3.96 -16.20 13.69
N GLN A 105 -4.30 -14.95 13.38
CA GLN A 105 -4.84 -14.01 14.36
C GLN A 105 -6.21 -14.43 14.90
N GLU A 106 -7.10 -15.01 14.10
CA GLU A 106 -8.39 -15.56 14.55
C GLU A 106 -8.18 -16.66 15.58
N ARG A 107 -7.29 -17.63 15.28
CA ARG A 107 -6.92 -18.69 16.24
C ARG A 107 -6.36 -18.10 17.53
N TRP A 108 -5.51 -17.08 17.42
CA TRP A 108 -4.97 -16.39 18.59
C TRP A 108 -6.07 -15.72 19.43
N PHE A 109 -7.01 -15.02 18.79
CA PHE A 109 -8.14 -14.39 19.48
C PHE A 109 -9.02 -15.42 20.18
N ALA A 110 -9.36 -16.51 19.49
CA ALA A 110 -10.14 -17.62 20.03
C ALA A 110 -9.44 -18.25 21.24
N GLY A 111 -8.15 -18.58 21.14
CA GLY A 111 -7.36 -19.11 22.25
C GLY A 111 -7.18 -18.15 23.44
N ASN A 112 -7.46 -16.86 23.25
CA ASN A 112 -7.38 -15.82 24.29
C ASN A 112 -8.76 -15.33 24.76
N ASN A 113 -9.87 -15.95 24.32
CA ASN A 113 -11.24 -15.53 24.61
C ASN A 113 -11.51 -14.04 24.33
N ILE A 114 -11.00 -13.53 23.21
CA ILE A 114 -11.22 -12.14 22.79
C ILE A 114 -12.38 -12.11 21.80
N ASP A 115 -13.45 -11.39 22.16
CA ASP A 115 -14.56 -11.14 21.24
C ASP A 115 -14.13 -10.22 20.09
N ILE A 116 -14.39 -10.67 18.87
CA ILE A 116 -14.08 -9.98 17.62
C ILE A 116 -15.28 -9.92 16.67
N SER A 117 -16.48 -10.22 17.17
CA SER A 117 -17.72 -10.24 16.39
C SER A 117 -18.04 -8.87 15.74
N GLY A 118 -17.67 -7.77 16.40
CA GLY A 118 -17.82 -6.41 15.88
C GLY A 118 -16.74 -5.94 14.90
N LEU A 119 -15.74 -6.78 14.58
CA LEU A 119 -14.64 -6.40 13.68
C LEU A 119 -14.90 -6.87 12.24
N SER A 120 -14.97 -5.93 11.30
CA SER A 120 -14.93 -6.24 9.86
C SER A 120 -13.58 -6.85 9.44
N TYR A 121 -13.54 -7.48 8.26
CA TYR A 121 -12.29 -8.04 7.72
C TYR A 121 -11.17 -7.00 7.64
N THR A 122 -11.50 -5.80 7.20
CA THR A 122 -10.52 -4.71 7.06
C THR A 122 -9.90 -4.35 8.40
N HIS A 123 -10.67 -4.32 9.50
CA HIS A 123 -10.11 -4.14 10.83
C HIS A 123 -9.14 -5.27 11.19
N LYS A 124 -9.53 -6.52 10.92
CA LYS A 124 -8.69 -7.69 11.21
C LYS A 124 -7.39 -7.69 10.40
N ALA A 125 -7.45 -7.30 9.13
CA ALA A 125 -6.30 -7.13 8.26
C ALA A 125 -5.35 -6.01 8.72
N GLU A 126 -5.89 -4.89 9.22
CA GLU A 126 -5.08 -3.83 9.84
C GLU A 126 -4.41 -4.31 11.13
N LEU A 127 -5.15 -5.00 12.01
CA LEU A 127 -4.62 -5.58 13.24
C LEU A 127 -3.55 -6.65 12.96
N ALA A 128 -3.60 -7.34 11.83
CA ALA A 128 -2.59 -8.32 11.42
C ALA A 128 -1.21 -7.68 11.14
N LYS A 129 -1.11 -6.34 11.09
CA LYS A 129 0.16 -5.61 10.93
C LYS A 129 0.94 -5.44 12.23
N ILE A 130 0.34 -5.75 13.38
CA ILE A 130 0.99 -5.70 14.68
C ILE A 130 1.07 -7.11 15.29
N ASP A 131 2.08 -7.34 16.12
CA ASP A 131 2.30 -8.63 16.74
C ASP A 131 1.17 -8.95 17.75
N ASN A 132 0.94 -10.25 17.95
CA ASN A 132 -0.03 -10.75 18.92
C ASN A 132 0.44 -10.41 20.34
N GLY A 133 -0.35 -9.64 21.08
CA GLY A 133 0.03 -9.20 22.42
C GLY A 133 -0.88 -8.11 22.99
N ALA A 134 -0.48 -7.55 24.13
CA ALA A 134 -1.31 -6.59 24.89
C ALA A 134 -1.74 -5.36 24.08
N LYS A 135 -0.86 -4.85 23.20
CA LYS A 135 -1.17 -3.72 22.32
C LYS A 135 -2.29 -4.04 21.31
N LYS A 136 -2.33 -5.26 20.78
CA LYS A 136 -3.40 -5.71 19.89
C LYS A 136 -4.73 -5.83 20.65
N LYS A 137 -4.72 -6.42 21.85
CA LYS A 137 -5.91 -6.53 22.70
C LYS A 137 -6.52 -5.16 23.02
N SER A 138 -5.68 -4.17 23.37
CA SER A 138 -6.17 -2.83 23.68
C SER A 138 -6.74 -2.09 22.48
N LEU A 139 -6.19 -2.31 21.28
CA LEU A 139 -6.75 -1.74 20.04
C LEU A 139 -8.09 -2.37 19.69
N VAL A 140 -8.25 -3.70 19.81
CA VAL A 140 -9.54 -4.36 19.61
C VAL A 140 -10.60 -3.76 20.51
N LYS A 141 -10.31 -3.65 21.82
CA LYS A 141 -11.23 -3.03 22.78
C LYS A 141 -11.57 -1.59 22.38
N LYS A 142 -10.60 -0.77 21.97
CA LYS A 142 -10.86 0.59 21.50
C LYS A 142 -11.76 0.64 20.26
N VAL A 143 -11.60 -0.31 19.33
CA VAL A 143 -12.45 -0.37 18.13
C VAL A 143 -13.89 -0.70 18.52
N LEU A 144 -14.09 -1.68 19.40
CA LEU A 144 -15.43 -2.08 19.86
C LEU A 144 -16.10 -1.00 20.72
N ASP A 145 -15.36 -0.40 21.67
CA ASP A 145 -15.92 0.59 22.60
C ASP A 145 -16.20 1.94 21.93
N LYS A 146 -15.34 2.36 20.98
CA LYS A 146 -15.42 3.70 20.35
C LYS A 146 -15.94 3.70 18.91
N GLY A 147 -16.25 2.52 18.35
CA GLY A 147 -16.68 2.40 16.96
C GLY A 147 -15.67 2.94 15.96
N LEU A 148 -14.37 2.70 16.17
CA LEU A 148 -13.34 3.22 15.25
C LEU A 148 -13.49 2.61 13.86
N SER A 149 -13.40 3.45 12.83
CA SER A 149 -13.27 2.98 11.45
C SER A 149 -11.90 2.34 11.18
N SER A 150 -11.81 1.55 10.12
CA SER A 150 -10.56 0.89 9.70
C SER A 150 -9.44 1.90 9.42
N ARG A 151 -9.78 3.09 8.92
CA ARG A 151 -8.83 4.18 8.68
C ARG A 151 -8.29 4.77 9.99
N GLN A 152 -9.16 5.03 10.96
CA GLN A 152 -8.75 5.53 12.28
C GLN A 152 -7.89 4.49 13.01
N LEU A 153 -8.23 3.20 12.88
CA LEU A 153 -7.40 2.12 13.41
C LEU A 153 -6.01 2.09 12.76
N ALA A 154 -5.93 2.23 11.44
CA ALA A 154 -4.66 2.28 10.72
C ALA A 154 -3.78 3.44 11.20
N ASP A 155 -4.37 4.61 11.45
CA ASP A 155 -3.65 5.78 12.00
C ASP A 155 -3.13 5.52 13.42
N GLU A 156 -3.93 4.89 14.29
CA GLU A 156 -3.49 4.51 15.63
C GLU A 156 -2.35 3.48 15.59
N ILE A 157 -2.44 2.48 14.71
CA ILE A 157 -1.36 1.51 14.48
C ILE A 157 -0.09 2.22 13.99
N LYS A 158 -0.22 3.18 13.06
CA LYS A 158 0.92 3.97 12.57
C LYS A 158 1.58 4.75 13.71
N LYS A 159 0.81 5.38 14.60
CA LYS A 159 1.35 6.08 15.77
C LYS A 159 2.09 5.13 16.72
N ILE A 160 1.53 3.95 16.98
CA ILE A 160 2.16 2.95 17.85
C ILE A 160 3.45 2.42 17.25
N THR A 161 3.45 2.11 15.95
CA THR A 161 4.60 1.55 15.24
C THR A 161 5.69 2.59 15.01
N ALA A 162 5.35 3.86 14.79
CA ALA A 162 6.31 4.97 14.70
C ALA A 162 6.97 5.31 16.05
N LYS A 163 6.26 5.14 17.17
CA LYS A 163 6.78 5.38 18.53
C LYS A 163 7.68 4.28 19.06
N THR A 164 7.54 3.04 18.59
CA THR A 164 8.59 2.03 18.73
C THR A 164 9.76 2.45 17.86
N GLY A 165 10.70 3.18 18.46
CA GLY A 165 11.80 3.86 17.80
C GLY A 165 12.40 3.05 16.67
N ALA A 166 12.69 3.73 15.55
CA ALA A 166 13.44 3.16 14.45
C ALA A 166 14.63 2.39 15.04
N LYS A 167 14.59 1.05 14.95
CA LYS A 167 15.73 0.22 15.35
C LYS A 167 16.93 0.78 14.60
N ALA A 168 18.03 0.99 15.32
CA ALA A 168 19.28 1.42 14.70
C ALA A 168 19.53 0.54 13.46
N LEU A 169 19.79 1.17 12.32
CA LEU A 169 20.02 0.43 11.08
C LEU A 169 21.24 -0.47 11.29
N SER A 170 21.05 -1.78 11.05
CA SER A 170 22.18 -2.72 11.03
C SER A 170 23.10 -2.41 9.85
N ALA A 171 24.39 -2.76 9.95
CA ALA A 171 25.35 -2.55 8.87
C ALA A 171 24.89 -3.10 7.50
N PRO A 172 24.26 -4.28 7.40
CA PRO A 172 23.69 -4.76 6.14
C PRO A 172 22.56 -3.87 5.61
N GLN A 173 21.72 -3.31 6.48
CA GLN A 173 20.66 -2.38 6.08
C GLN A 173 21.22 -1.03 5.62
N VAL A 174 22.30 -0.56 6.24
CA VAL A 174 23.02 0.64 5.78
C VAL A 174 23.62 0.40 4.41
N LYS A 175 24.34 -0.71 4.21
CA LYS A 175 24.92 -1.09 2.90
C LYS A 175 23.86 -1.19 1.80
N ALA A 176 22.77 -1.92 2.04
CA ALA A 176 21.69 -2.06 1.06
C ALA A 176 21.02 -0.73 0.72
N LYS A 177 20.91 0.19 1.70
CA LYS A 177 20.40 1.55 1.45
C LYS A 177 21.37 2.38 0.60
N LEU A 178 22.68 2.30 0.87
CA LEU A 178 23.71 2.98 0.06
C LEU A 178 23.67 2.50 -1.39
N GLU A 179 23.68 1.18 -1.62
CA GLU A 179 23.59 0.60 -2.96
C GLU A 179 22.33 1.03 -3.72
N ARG A 180 21.20 1.15 -3.03
CA ARG A 180 19.94 1.62 -3.62
C ARG A 180 20.01 3.09 -3.99
N THR A 181 20.60 3.93 -3.14
CA THR A 181 20.81 5.35 -3.46
C THR A 181 21.73 5.49 -4.67
N THR A 182 22.84 4.75 -4.73
CA THR A 182 23.73 4.76 -5.90
C THR A 182 22.97 4.40 -7.18
N ARG A 183 22.16 3.34 -7.17
CA ARG A 183 21.36 2.95 -8.34
C ARG A 183 20.35 4.01 -8.77
N LEU A 184 19.70 4.69 -7.83
CA LEU A 184 18.75 5.76 -8.14
C LEU A 184 19.44 6.98 -8.75
N LEU A 185 20.68 7.26 -8.34
CA LEU A 185 21.47 8.36 -8.88
C LEU A 185 22.20 8.02 -10.17
N SER A 186 22.24 6.74 -10.55
CA SER A 186 22.82 6.23 -11.79
C SER A 186 21.75 5.76 -12.78
N ASP A 187 20.52 6.30 -12.71
CA ASP A 187 19.50 6.03 -13.72
C ASP A 187 19.85 6.76 -15.02
N ASP A 188 20.42 6.02 -15.98
CA ASP A 188 20.86 6.55 -17.28
C ASP A 188 19.74 7.30 -18.01
N ARG A 189 18.48 6.88 -17.90
CA ARG A 189 17.36 7.55 -18.57
C ARG A 189 17.06 8.91 -17.95
N LEU A 190 17.17 9.00 -16.63
CA LEU A 190 17.02 10.27 -15.92
C LEU A 190 18.18 11.21 -16.27
N LEU A 191 19.42 10.70 -16.26
CA LEU A 191 20.61 11.48 -16.60
C LEU A 191 20.57 11.99 -18.06
N ASP A 192 20.13 11.16 -18.99
CA ASP A 192 19.93 11.54 -20.40
C ASP A 192 18.86 12.64 -20.54
N PHE A 193 17.76 12.54 -19.79
CA PHE A 193 16.71 13.55 -19.80
C PHE A 193 17.19 14.89 -19.22
N LEU A 194 17.92 14.85 -18.09
CA LEU A 194 18.44 16.03 -17.42
C LEU A 194 19.56 16.72 -18.22
N SER A 195 20.30 15.96 -19.04
CA SER A 195 21.36 16.49 -19.89
C SER A 195 20.84 17.10 -21.21
N ASP A 196 19.61 16.80 -21.60
CA ASP A 196 19.00 17.29 -22.84
C ASP A 196 18.33 18.66 -22.64
N THR A 197 19.13 19.71 -22.83
CA THR A 197 18.66 21.10 -22.71
C THR A 197 17.53 21.46 -23.68
N THR A 198 17.36 20.73 -24.79
CA THR A 198 16.28 20.99 -25.76
C THR A 198 14.94 20.49 -25.24
N LYS A 199 14.92 19.29 -24.62
CA LYS A 199 13.74 18.76 -23.94
C LYS A 199 13.34 19.63 -22.75
N LEU A 200 14.30 20.06 -21.93
CA LEU A 200 14.03 20.94 -20.80
C LEU A 200 13.45 22.30 -21.24
N LYS A 201 13.94 22.86 -22.36
CA LYS A 201 13.39 24.10 -22.93
C LYS A 201 11.99 23.93 -23.51
N SER A 202 11.61 22.73 -23.96
CA SER A 202 10.28 22.44 -24.51
C SER A 202 9.17 22.31 -23.45
N LEU A 203 9.53 22.25 -22.16
CA LEU A 203 8.57 22.20 -21.07
C LEU A 203 7.87 23.56 -20.87
N ARG A 204 6.63 23.50 -20.34
CA ARG A 204 5.86 24.70 -19.94
C ARG A 204 6.59 25.45 -18.81
N ASP A 205 6.43 26.78 -18.78
CA ASP A 205 7.11 27.66 -17.81
C ASP A 205 6.85 27.29 -16.35
N GLU A 206 5.60 26.97 -16.03
CA GLU A 206 5.20 26.51 -14.69
C GLU A 206 5.94 25.23 -14.29
N THR A 207 6.02 24.26 -15.21
CA THR A 207 6.73 23.00 -15.00
C THR A 207 8.24 23.22 -14.85
N ARG A 208 8.85 24.12 -15.63
CA ARG A 208 10.27 24.47 -15.50
C ARG A 208 10.58 25.11 -14.16
N THR A 209 9.69 25.99 -13.69
CA THR A 209 9.85 26.70 -12.41
C THR A 209 9.72 25.74 -11.23
N ALA A 210 8.72 24.85 -11.26
CA ALA A 210 8.55 23.80 -10.26
C ALA A 210 9.75 22.85 -10.23
N LEU A 211 10.20 22.36 -11.39
CA LEU A 211 11.39 21.49 -11.48
C LEU A 211 12.65 22.18 -10.98
N LYS A 212 12.83 23.47 -11.26
CA LYS A 212 13.96 24.25 -10.73
C LYS A 212 13.92 24.30 -9.20
N SER A 213 12.77 24.63 -8.63
CA SER A 213 12.63 24.72 -7.16
C SER A 213 12.85 23.36 -6.49
N GLU A 214 12.31 22.28 -7.06
CA GLU A 214 12.55 20.93 -6.55
C GLU A 214 14.02 20.51 -6.69
N ALA A 215 14.68 20.87 -7.80
CA ALA A 215 16.10 20.59 -8.01
C ALA A 215 16.99 21.35 -7.01
N GLU A 216 16.69 22.62 -6.72
CA GLU A 216 17.41 23.42 -5.72
C GLU A 216 17.28 22.79 -4.30
N GLN A 217 16.07 22.40 -3.90
CA GLN A 217 15.85 21.70 -2.62
C GLN A 217 16.56 20.35 -2.55
N LEU A 218 16.60 19.62 -3.67
CA LEU A 218 17.29 18.35 -3.76
C LEU A 218 18.81 18.53 -3.63
N VAL A 219 19.39 19.56 -4.24
CA VAL A 219 20.82 19.89 -4.10
C VAL A 219 21.17 20.18 -2.64
N GLU A 220 20.40 21.03 -1.96
CA GLU A 220 20.62 21.33 -0.53
C GLU A 220 20.55 20.06 0.33
N SER A 221 19.55 19.21 0.09
CA SER A 221 19.41 17.93 0.78
C SER A 221 20.58 16.97 0.49
N MET A 222 21.10 16.98 -0.75
CA MET A 222 22.24 16.15 -1.13
C MET A 222 23.54 16.62 -0.50
N GLU A 223 23.77 17.92 -0.38
CA GLU A 223 24.95 18.47 0.30
C GLU A 223 25.00 18.05 1.77
N GLU A 224 23.87 18.07 2.46
CA GLU A 224 23.77 17.56 3.83
C GLU A 224 24.12 16.07 3.90
N VAL A 225 23.58 15.26 2.99
CA VAL A 225 23.86 13.81 2.92
C VAL A 225 25.33 13.54 2.59
N ILE A 226 25.93 14.30 1.66
CA ILE A 226 27.35 14.23 1.34
C ILE A 226 28.20 14.53 2.57
N GLY A 227 27.83 15.55 3.36
CA GLY A 227 28.48 15.85 4.65
C GLY A 227 28.49 14.65 5.58
N ARG A 228 27.33 14.02 5.78
CA ARG A 228 27.20 12.82 6.62
C ARG A 228 27.98 11.61 6.09
N TYR A 229 28.07 11.44 4.77
CA TYR A 229 28.90 10.38 4.19
C TYR A 229 30.40 10.64 4.35
N LYS A 230 30.84 11.90 4.24
CA LYS A 230 32.23 12.27 4.54
C LYS A 230 32.59 11.98 6.01
N GLU A 231 31.71 12.33 6.95
CA GLU A 231 31.88 11.98 8.36
C GLU A 231 31.96 10.47 8.57
N LEU A 232 31.08 9.70 7.91
CA LEU A 232 31.11 8.24 7.97
C LEU A 232 32.44 7.67 7.47
N ILE A 233 32.94 8.16 6.32
CA ILE A 233 34.24 7.75 5.77
C ILE A 233 35.35 8.02 6.79
N GLN A 234 35.41 9.23 7.35
CA GLN A 234 36.42 9.57 8.37
C GLN A 234 36.34 8.67 9.61
N VAL A 235 35.15 8.30 10.06
CA VAL A 235 34.96 7.39 11.20
C VAL A 235 35.43 5.97 10.88
N LEU A 236 35.22 5.51 9.64
CA LEU A 236 35.67 4.18 9.20
C LEU A 236 37.18 4.13 9.01
N GLU A 237 37.79 5.13 8.39
CA GLU A 237 39.26 5.24 8.20
C GLU A 237 40.01 5.33 9.53
N LYS A 238 39.49 6.07 10.52
CA LYS A 238 40.09 6.18 11.86
C LYS A 238 40.11 4.87 12.65
N LYS A 239 39.33 3.86 12.27
CA LYS A 239 39.32 2.54 12.91
C LYS A 239 40.33 1.55 12.33
N GLU A 240 40.90 1.83 11.16
CA GLU A 240 41.90 0.96 10.53
C GLU A 240 43.34 1.21 11.03
N VAL A 241 43.52 2.21 11.90
CA VAL A 241 44.80 2.51 12.58
C VAL A 241 44.74 2.02 14.04
N LYS A 242 44.70 0.71 14.26
CA LYS A 242 44.98 0.08 15.56
C LYS A 242 45.37 -1.38 15.41
#